data_AF-A0A956KMN9-F1
#
_entry.id   AF-A0A956KMN9-F1
#
_cell.length_a   1.000
_cell.length_b   1.000
_cell.length_c   1.000
_cell.angle_alpha   90.00
_cell.angle_beta   90.00
_cell.angle_gamma   90.00
#
_symmetry.space_group_name_H-M   'P 1'
#
loop_
_entity.id
_entity.type
_entity.pdbx_description
1 polymer ?
#
loop_
_entity_poly.entity_id
_entity_poly.type
_entity_poly.pdbx_seq_one_letter_code
_entity_poly.pdbx_strand_id
1 'polypeptide(L)'
;VEHFRPKAAVRQDVMSDIERPGYYWLAYDWANLYLACRPCNQEYKGIYFPLADPAARWRRPGDELPGGKPEGALLIDPAENPEEHIDFDGPEIRPLKGSIRGGKTISVLELARSDLNQARRTHLEPHRALLPVLTSRHHGGMPELSPEDVLDICTVLATSVHPSAPFAGMMRAQLRHHFGDDLRLPLTAQELLTYARGGALPRA
;
A
#
# COMPACT_ATOMS: atom_id res chain seq x y z
N VAL A 1 19.01 -0.52 -5.03
CA VAL A 1 18.74 -0.12 -3.64
C VAL A 1 18.24 1.31 -3.66
N GLU A 2 17.11 1.56 -3.02
CA GLU A 2 16.48 2.86 -2.82
C GLU A 2 16.98 3.49 -1.51
N HIS A 3 17.14 4.81 -1.50
CA HIS A 3 17.44 5.60 -0.31
C HIS A 3 16.21 6.43 0.05
N PHE A 4 15.44 6.04 1.07
CA PHE A 4 14.19 6.74 1.44
C PHE A 4 14.43 8.25 1.57
N ARG A 5 15.45 8.64 2.34
CA ARG A 5 16.11 9.94 2.35
C ARG A 5 17.26 9.98 1.34
N PRO A 6 17.18 10.77 0.25
CA PRO A 6 18.18 10.80 -0.81
C PRO A 6 19.56 11.27 -0.36
N LYS A 7 20.61 10.52 -0.69
CA LYS A 7 21.97 10.81 -0.22
C LYS A 7 22.65 12.05 -0.83
N ALA A 8 22.39 12.34 -2.10
CA ALA A 8 23.21 13.29 -2.87
C ALA A 8 22.65 14.72 -2.87
N ALA A 9 21.33 14.83 -3.03
CA ALA A 9 20.59 16.08 -3.09
C ALA A 9 19.11 15.80 -2.78
N VAL A 10 18.36 16.84 -2.44
CA VAL A 10 16.93 16.75 -2.14
C VAL A 10 16.16 17.73 -3.02
N ARG A 11 14.95 17.36 -3.40
CA ARG A 11 14.00 18.24 -4.08
C ARG A 11 12.61 18.10 -3.45
N GLN A 12 11.97 19.21 -3.14
CA GLN A 12 10.64 19.19 -2.49
C GLN A 12 9.51 18.91 -3.49
N ASP A 13 9.57 19.54 -4.67
CA ASP A 13 8.64 19.30 -5.78
C ASP A 13 9.27 19.64 -7.15
N VAL A 14 8.51 19.46 -8.24
CA VAL A 14 8.97 19.65 -9.63
C VAL A 14 9.39 21.09 -9.93
N MET A 15 8.90 22.08 -9.18
CA MET A 15 9.21 23.50 -9.38
C MET A 15 10.29 24.00 -8.42
N SER A 16 10.57 23.25 -7.36
CA SER A 16 11.56 23.59 -6.34
C SER A 16 12.99 23.45 -6.86
N ASP A 17 13.87 24.28 -6.31
CA ASP A 17 15.31 24.16 -6.52
C ASP A 17 15.85 22.86 -5.91
N ILE A 18 16.99 22.41 -6.44
CA ILE A 18 17.73 21.26 -5.91
C ILE A 18 18.54 21.71 -4.69
N GLU A 19 18.27 21.10 -3.54
CA GLU A 19 18.97 21.37 -2.29
C GLU A 19 20.17 20.43 -2.10
N ARG A 20 21.30 20.99 -1.64
CA ARG A 20 22.51 20.24 -1.26
C ARG A 20 23.01 20.70 0.13
N PRO A 21 23.66 19.82 0.91
CA PRO A 21 23.79 18.39 0.65
C PRO A 21 22.47 17.63 0.85
N GLY A 22 22.39 16.44 0.27
CA GLY A 22 21.39 15.43 0.68
C GLY A 22 21.78 14.75 2.00
N TYR A 23 21.10 13.66 2.32
CA TYR A 23 21.28 12.89 3.55
C TYR A 23 22.46 11.90 3.44
N TYR A 24 23.66 12.39 3.12
CA TYR A 24 24.82 11.55 2.83
C TYR A 24 25.22 10.63 3.99
N TRP A 25 24.97 11.05 5.24
CA TRP A 25 25.26 10.27 6.44
C TRP A 25 24.32 9.07 6.62
N LEU A 26 23.16 9.08 5.97
CA LEU A 26 22.21 7.96 5.95
C LEU A 26 22.43 7.04 4.73
N ALA A 27 23.50 7.22 3.96
CA ALA A 27 23.72 6.45 2.74
C ALA A 27 23.93 4.95 3.00
N TYR A 28 24.33 4.58 4.22
CA TYR A 28 24.59 3.21 4.67
C TYR A 28 23.75 2.82 5.89
N ASP A 29 22.74 3.61 6.22
CA ASP A 29 21.81 3.29 7.32
C ASP A 29 20.74 2.30 6.82
N TRP A 30 20.61 1.15 7.48
CA TRP A 30 19.63 0.12 7.11
C TRP A 30 18.19 0.62 7.14
N ALA A 31 17.85 1.54 8.04
CA ALA A 31 16.52 2.16 8.09
C ALA A 31 16.27 3.14 6.93
N ASN A 32 17.28 3.40 6.10
CA ASN A 32 17.17 4.26 4.93
C ASN A 32 17.27 3.47 3.60
N LEU A 33 17.52 2.15 3.65
CA LEU A 33 17.82 1.33 2.47
C LEU A 33 16.70 0.34 2.16
N TYR A 34 16.12 0.46 0.97
CA TYR A 34 15.02 -0.41 0.55
C TYR A 34 15.28 -1.09 -0.81
N LEU A 35 14.66 -2.26 -1.01
CA LEU A 35 14.54 -2.86 -2.34
C LEU A 35 13.35 -2.21 -3.05
N ALA A 36 13.60 -1.56 -4.18
CA ALA A 36 12.57 -0.90 -4.96
C ALA A 36 12.77 -1.20 -6.45
N CYS A 37 11.67 -1.10 -7.20
CA CYS A 37 11.69 -1.23 -8.64
C CYS A 37 12.53 -0.12 -9.29
N ARG A 38 13.12 -0.38 -10.46
CA ARG A 38 13.94 0.61 -11.17
C ARG A 38 13.15 1.90 -11.47
N PRO A 39 11.94 1.87 -12.05
CA PRO A 39 11.15 3.09 -12.26
C PRO A 39 10.85 3.83 -10.96
N CYS A 40 10.44 3.11 -9.91
CA CYS A 40 10.11 3.66 -8.59
C CYS A 40 11.26 4.53 -8.05
N ASN A 41 12.49 4.00 -8.11
CA ASN A 41 13.68 4.65 -7.57
C ASN A 41 14.28 5.68 -8.53
N GLN A 42 14.54 5.30 -9.77
CA GLN A 42 15.35 6.10 -10.69
C GLN A 42 14.55 7.11 -11.52
N GLU A 43 13.32 6.78 -11.88
CA GLU A 43 12.50 7.60 -12.78
C GLU A 43 11.57 8.52 -12.01
N TYR A 44 10.92 7.99 -10.97
CA TYR A 44 9.89 8.72 -10.22
C TYR A 44 10.44 9.36 -8.94
N LYS A 45 10.82 8.56 -7.92
CA LYS A 45 11.26 9.12 -6.64
C LYS A 45 12.53 9.94 -6.78
N GLY A 46 13.60 9.38 -7.36
CA GLY A 46 14.89 10.05 -7.54
C GLY A 46 15.37 10.77 -6.28
N ILE A 47 15.48 12.11 -6.38
CA ILE A 47 15.88 12.99 -5.28
C ILE A 47 14.70 13.66 -4.56
N TYR A 48 13.46 13.31 -4.92
CA TYR A 48 12.28 13.87 -4.27
C TYR A 48 12.14 13.35 -2.84
N PHE A 49 12.07 14.28 -1.91
CA PHE A 49 11.80 14.01 -0.50
C PHE A 49 10.99 15.16 0.08
N PRO A 50 9.69 15.25 -0.27
CA PRO A 50 8.81 16.30 0.19
C PRO A 50 8.59 16.23 1.70
N LEU A 51 8.74 17.38 2.36
CA LEU A 51 8.45 17.58 3.77
C LEU A 51 7.21 18.47 3.93
N ALA A 52 6.50 18.30 5.06
CA ALA A 52 5.40 19.20 5.43
C ALA A 52 5.91 20.64 5.64
N ASP A 53 7.12 20.77 6.19
CA ASP A 53 7.85 22.03 6.30
C ASP A 53 9.30 21.83 5.79
N PRO A 54 9.63 22.30 4.56
CA PRO A 54 10.99 22.23 4.04
C PRO A 54 12.05 22.92 4.90
N ALA A 55 11.67 23.92 5.72
CA ALA A 55 12.60 24.59 6.62
C ALA A 55 13.02 23.69 7.79
N ALA A 56 12.21 22.69 8.13
CA ALA A 56 12.46 21.71 9.18
C ALA A 56 13.36 20.53 8.74
N ARG A 57 13.89 20.57 7.51
CA ARG A 57 14.75 19.52 6.94
C ARG A 57 16.00 19.28 7.78
N TRP A 58 16.31 18.02 8.08
CA TRP A 58 17.60 17.64 8.63
C TRP A 58 18.71 17.81 7.59
N ARG A 59 19.76 18.56 7.93
CA ARG A 59 20.87 18.93 7.05
C ARG A 59 22.20 18.32 7.50
N ARG A 60 22.29 17.81 8.73
CA ARG A 60 23.51 17.22 9.32
C ARG A 60 23.19 16.02 10.22
N PRO A 61 24.18 15.15 10.50
CA PRO A 61 24.03 14.11 11.52
C PRO A 61 23.68 14.71 12.88
N GLY A 62 22.69 14.13 13.57
CA GLY A 62 22.25 14.60 14.89
C GLY A 62 21.29 15.79 14.86
N ASP A 63 20.88 16.26 13.67
CA ASP A 63 19.76 17.20 13.58
C ASP A 63 18.49 16.51 14.07
N GLU A 64 17.86 17.09 15.09
CA GLU A 64 16.56 16.70 15.62
C GLU A 64 15.69 17.95 15.75
N LEU A 65 14.38 17.82 15.50
CA LEU A 65 13.48 18.92 15.81
C LEU A 65 13.30 19.03 17.34
N PRO A 66 13.00 20.23 17.87
CA PRO A 66 12.68 20.41 19.28
C PRO A 66 11.64 19.40 19.77
N GLY A 67 11.99 18.68 20.84
CA GLY A 67 11.14 17.62 21.41
C GLY A 67 11.21 16.28 20.68
N GLY A 68 12.25 16.02 19.88
CA GLY A 68 12.48 14.73 19.22
C GLY A 68 11.50 14.43 18.08
N LYS A 69 10.89 15.47 17.48
CA LYS A 69 9.89 15.28 16.42
C LYS A 69 10.56 14.90 15.09
N PRO A 70 9.92 14.05 14.27
CA PRO A 70 10.38 13.79 12.91
C PRO A 70 10.21 15.03 12.02
N GLU A 71 11.08 15.21 11.02
CA GLU A 71 11.06 16.33 10.04
C GLU A 71 9.80 16.40 9.14
N GLY A 72 8.81 15.54 9.38
CA GLY A 72 7.50 15.60 8.71
C GLY A 72 7.53 15.13 7.26
N ALA A 73 8.18 14.00 6.98
CA ALA A 73 8.23 13.41 5.64
C ALA A 73 6.83 13.11 5.09
N LEU A 74 6.53 13.59 3.88
CA LEU A 74 5.26 13.36 3.22
C LEU A 74 5.22 12.05 2.43
N LEU A 75 6.37 11.46 2.11
CA LEU A 75 6.40 10.10 1.58
C LEU A 75 6.13 9.11 2.72
N ILE A 76 5.36 8.06 2.41
CA ILE A 76 5.20 6.92 3.29
C ILE A 76 6.52 6.14 3.27
N ASP A 77 7.08 5.90 4.45
CA ASP A 77 8.27 5.07 4.59
C ASP A 77 7.89 3.61 4.30
N PRO A 78 8.59 2.86 3.43
CA PRO A 78 8.29 1.45 3.17
C PRO A 78 8.31 0.53 4.41
N ALA A 79 8.90 0.97 5.53
CA ALA A 79 8.82 0.24 6.81
C ALA A 79 7.51 0.47 7.59
N GLU A 80 6.73 1.47 7.23
CA GLU A 80 5.41 1.75 7.81
C GLU A 80 4.31 0.95 7.09
N ASN A 81 3.10 0.92 7.66
CA ASN A 81 1.94 0.30 7.02
C ASN A 81 1.31 1.29 6.00
N PRO A 82 1.43 1.07 4.68
CA PRO A 82 0.87 2.00 3.69
C PRO A 82 -0.66 2.04 3.68
N GLU A 83 -1.34 1.04 4.23
CA GLU A 83 -2.81 0.97 4.28
C GLU A 83 -3.44 1.98 5.23
N GLU A 84 -2.64 2.62 6.08
CA GLU A 84 -3.09 3.75 6.91
C GLU A 84 -3.23 5.04 6.09
N HIS A 85 -2.76 5.03 4.83
CA HIS A 85 -2.67 6.22 4.00
C HIS A 85 -3.15 6.02 2.56
N ILE A 86 -3.17 4.79 2.06
CA ILE A 86 -3.52 4.44 0.68
C ILE A 86 -4.70 3.48 0.67
N ASP A 87 -5.61 3.70 -0.27
CA ASP A 87 -6.75 2.85 -0.56
C ASP A 87 -6.90 2.63 -2.07
N PHE A 88 -7.86 1.79 -2.48
CA PHE A 88 -8.11 1.47 -3.89
C PHE A 88 -9.60 1.48 -4.21
N ASP A 89 -10.02 2.21 -5.24
CA ASP A 89 -11.35 2.05 -5.84
C ASP A 89 -11.24 1.12 -7.06
N GLY A 90 -11.63 -0.14 -6.86
CA GLY A 90 -11.29 -1.23 -7.79
C GLY A 90 -9.76 -1.28 -8.04
N PRO A 91 -9.28 -1.14 -9.28
CA PRO A 91 -7.85 -1.10 -9.59
C PRO A 91 -7.19 0.27 -9.38
N GLU A 92 -7.98 1.32 -9.16
CA GLU A 92 -7.49 2.70 -9.12
C GLU A 92 -7.02 3.08 -7.71
N ILE A 93 -5.75 3.46 -7.58
CA ILE A 93 -5.15 3.85 -6.31
C ILE A 93 -5.58 5.26 -5.90
N ARG A 94 -5.85 5.47 -4.60
CA ARG A 94 -6.28 6.76 -4.06
C ARG A 94 -5.77 6.98 -2.62
N PRO A 95 -5.67 8.22 -2.13
CA PRO A 95 -5.39 8.47 -0.72
C PRO A 95 -6.56 8.01 0.16
N LEU A 96 -6.26 7.24 1.21
CA LEU A 96 -7.26 6.85 2.21
C LEU A 96 -7.74 8.09 2.95
N LYS A 97 -9.05 8.35 2.93
CA LYS A 97 -9.72 9.42 3.71
C LYS A 97 -9.03 10.79 3.58
N GLY A 98 -8.49 11.11 2.40
CA GLY A 98 -7.80 12.38 2.15
C GLY A 98 -6.39 12.48 2.73
N SER A 99 -5.74 11.35 3.04
CA SER A 99 -4.35 11.31 3.54
C SER A 99 -3.39 12.11 2.65
N ILE A 100 -2.80 13.16 3.23
CA ILE A 100 -1.81 14.00 2.54
C ILE A 100 -0.57 13.17 2.16
N ARG A 101 -0.10 12.31 3.07
CA ARG A 101 1.05 11.42 2.82
C ARG A 101 0.73 10.41 1.72
N GLY A 102 -0.49 9.85 1.73
CA GLY A 102 -0.99 8.96 0.69
C GLY A 102 -0.98 9.65 -0.68
N GLY A 103 -1.59 10.82 -0.77
CA GLY A 103 -1.66 11.59 -2.01
C GLY A 103 -0.27 11.96 -2.54
N LYS A 104 0.63 12.43 -1.67
CA LYS A 104 2.00 12.78 -2.06
C LYS A 104 2.81 11.57 -2.51
N THR A 105 2.66 10.44 -1.84
CA THR A 105 3.33 9.19 -2.22
C THR A 105 2.84 8.68 -3.57
N ILE A 106 1.53 8.68 -3.80
CA ILE A 106 0.92 8.29 -5.08
C ILE A 106 1.45 9.17 -6.21
N SER A 107 1.51 10.49 -6.01
CA SER A 107 1.99 11.42 -7.04
C SER A 107 3.50 11.29 -7.30
N VAL A 108 4.33 11.26 -6.24
CA VAL A 108 5.79 11.26 -6.41
C VAL A 108 6.30 9.96 -7.00
N LEU A 109 5.67 8.82 -6.67
CA LEU A 109 6.06 7.51 -7.18
C LEU A 109 5.31 7.11 -8.45
N GLU A 110 4.46 8.01 -8.99
CA GLU A 110 3.59 7.77 -10.14
C GLU A 110 2.85 6.44 -10.01
N LEU A 111 2.21 6.20 -8.85
CA LEU A 111 1.55 4.92 -8.58
C LEU A 111 0.26 4.72 -9.36
N ALA A 112 -0.25 5.76 -10.03
CA ALA A 112 -1.44 5.73 -10.89
C ALA A 112 -1.11 5.71 -12.39
N ARG A 113 0.16 5.44 -12.75
CA ARG A 113 0.57 5.32 -14.15
C ARG A 113 -0.14 4.16 -14.87
N SER A 114 -0.30 4.32 -16.19
CA SER A 114 -1.18 3.49 -17.03
C SER A 114 -0.84 2.00 -17.01
N ASP A 115 0.44 1.63 -17.12
CA ASP A 115 0.91 0.24 -17.11
C ASP A 115 0.64 -0.44 -15.77
N LEU A 116 0.89 0.26 -14.66
CA LEU A 116 0.65 -0.26 -13.31
C LEU A 116 -0.85 -0.42 -13.02
N ASN A 117 -1.67 0.55 -13.42
CA ASN A 117 -3.13 0.46 -13.32
C ASN A 117 -3.70 -0.67 -14.18
N GLN A 118 -3.16 -0.88 -15.38
CA GLN A 118 -3.57 -2.01 -16.21
C GLN A 118 -3.18 -3.34 -15.58
N ALA A 119 -1.99 -3.45 -14.99
CA ALA A 119 -1.57 -4.66 -14.28
C ALA A 119 -2.48 -4.96 -13.07
N ARG A 120 -2.85 -3.94 -12.29
CA ARG A 120 -3.84 -4.06 -11.21
C ARG A 120 -5.18 -4.54 -11.70
N ARG A 121 -5.70 -3.96 -12.78
CA ARG A 121 -6.97 -4.38 -13.41
C ARG A 121 -6.92 -5.85 -13.80
N THR A 122 -5.92 -6.25 -14.58
CA THR A 122 -5.73 -7.65 -14.99
C THR A 122 -5.66 -8.61 -13.79
N HIS A 123 -5.02 -8.19 -12.70
CA HIS A 123 -4.95 -9.00 -11.48
C HIS A 123 -6.28 -9.08 -10.72
N LEU A 124 -7.06 -7.99 -10.69
CA LEU A 124 -8.33 -7.92 -9.97
C LEU A 124 -9.44 -8.70 -10.69
N GLU A 125 -9.49 -8.67 -12.03
CA GLU A 125 -10.60 -9.21 -12.81
C GLU A 125 -11.02 -10.65 -12.42
N PRO A 126 -10.09 -11.64 -12.27
CA PRO A 126 -10.46 -13.00 -11.87
C PRO A 126 -11.14 -13.10 -10.48
N HIS A 127 -10.95 -12.10 -9.62
CA HIS A 127 -11.43 -12.10 -8.25
C HIS A 127 -12.79 -11.40 -8.08
N ARG A 128 -13.21 -10.57 -9.06
CA ARG A 128 -14.39 -9.69 -8.94
C ARG A 128 -15.67 -10.43 -8.59
N ALA A 129 -15.86 -11.63 -9.15
CA ALA A 129 -17.06 -12.42 -8.95
C ALA A 129 -17.02 -13.30 -7.68
N LEU A 130 -15.84 -13.48 -7.08
CA LEU A 130 -15.64 -14.43 -5.97
C LEU A 130 -16.32 -13.96 -4.68
N LEU A 131 -16.25 -12.66 -4.37
CA LEU A 131 -16.82 -12.10 -3.14
C LEU A 131 -18.38 -12.15 -3.12
N PRO A 132 -19.09 -11.74 -4.19
CA PRO A 132 -20.54 -11.92 -4.26
C PRO A 132 -20.97 -13.39 -4.15
N VAL A 133 -20.23 -14.30 -4.76
CA VAL A 133 -20.51 -15.75 -4.71
C VAL A 133 -20.40 -16.29 -3.27
N LEU A 134 -19.33 -15.96 -2.55
CA LEU A 134 -19.19 -16.34 -1.13
C LEU A 134 -20.28 -15.74 -0.24
N THR A 135 -20.65 -14.49 -0.51
CA THR A 135 -21.69 -13.77 0.27
C THR A 135 -23.07 -14.37 0.05
N SER A 136 -23.40 -14.70 -1.20
CA SER A 136 -24.63 -15.44 -1.53
C SER A 136 -24.70 -16.75 -0.74
N ARG A 137 -23.60 -17.52 -0.75
CA ARG A 137 -23.53 -18.79 -0.04
C ARG A 137 -23.66 -18.64 1.48
N HIS A 138 -23.02 -17.63 2.07
CA HIS A 138 -23.14 -17.31 3.50
C HIS A 138 -24.61 -17.10 3.92
N HIS A 139 -25.41 -16.49 3.06
CA HIS A 139 -26.84 -16.27 3.29
C HIS A 139 -27.76 -17.42 2.84
N GLY A 140 -27.20 -18.58 2.47
CA GLY A 140 -27.97 -19.73 1.99
C GLY A 140 -28.48 -19.60 0.55
N GLY A 141 -28.04 -18.58 -0.19
CA GLY A 141 -28.33 -18.40 -1.62
C GLY A 141 -27.34 -19.19 -2.50
N MET A 142 -27.84 -19.76 -3.60
CA MET A 142 -27.07 -20.64 -4.48
C MET A 142 -26.67 -19.94 -5.79
N PRO A 143 -25.44 -20.19 -6.24
CA PRO A 143 -25.19 -21.29 -7.18
C PRO A 143 -24.87 -22.63 -6.49
N GLU A 144 -25.24 -23.75 -7.12
CA GLU A 144 -24.81 -25.10 -6.72
C GLU A 144 -23.29 -25.20 -6.85
N LEU A 145 -22.57 -24.93 -5.76
CA LEU A 145 -21.12 -25.10 -5.66
C LEU A 145 -20.79 -26.32 -4.82
N SER A 146 -19.89 -27.16 -5.33
CA SER A 146 -19.35 -28.28 -4.58
C SER A 146 -18.54 -27.78 -3.37
N PRO A 147 -18.34 -28.60 -2.33
CA PRO A 147 -17.45 -28.26 -1.23
C PRO A 147 -16.02 -27.91 -1.67
N GLU A 148 -15.55 -28.51 -2.77
CA GLU A 148 -14.24 -28.26 -3.37
C GLU A 148 -14.16 -26.87 -3.99
N ASP A 149 -15.16 -26.49 -4.81
CA ASP A 149 -15.23 -25.14 -5.41
C ASP A 149 -15.18 -24.03 -4.35
N VAL A 150 -15.89 -24.22 -3.24
CA VAL A 150 -15.91 -23.25 -2.14
C VAL A 150 -14.54 -23.14 -1.49
N LEU A 151 -13.86 -24.27 -1.27
CA LEU A 151 -12.52 -24.29 -0.71
C LEU A 151 -11.52 -23.61 -1.64
N ASP A 152 -11.63 -23.83 -2.94
CA ASP A 152 -10.78 -23.19 -3.95
C ASP A 152 -10.98 -21.68 -3.96
N ILE A 153 -12.23 -21.20 -3.95
CA ILE A 153 -12.54 -19.77 -3.86
C ILE A 153 -11.94 -19.15 -2.58
N CYS A 154 -12.11 -19.82 -1.43
CA CYS A 154 -11.54 -19.36 -0.16
C CYS A 154 -10.01 -19.31 -0.21
N THR A 155 -9.39 -20.31 -0.83
CA THR A 155 -7.93 -20.40 -0.96
C THR A 155 -7.38 -19.32 -1.88
N VAL A 156 -8.02 -19.08 -3.02
CA VAL A 156 -7.65 -18.00 -3.95
C VAL A 156 -7.72 -16.64 -3.26
N LEU A 157 -8.82 -16.34 -2.58
CA LEU A 157 -8.98 -15.07 -1.87
C LEU A 157 -7.98 -14.91 -0.72
N ALA A 158 -7.77 -15.94 0.10
CA ALA A 158 -6.78 -15.91 1.18
C ALA A 158 -5.35 -15.70 0.64
N THR A 159 -5.02 -16.33 -0.48
CA THR A 159 -3.71 -16.17 -1.14
C THR A 159 -3.55 -14.75 -1.67
N SER A 160 -4.59 -14.18 -2.27
CA SER A 160 -4.55 -12.84 -2.88
C SER A 160 -4.29 -11.70 -1.88
N VAL A 161 -4.63 -11.90 -0.60
CA VAL A 161 -4.44 -10.90 0.46
C VAL A 161 -3.15 -11.09 1.27
N HIS A 162 -2.39 -12.16 1.00
CA HIS A 162 -1.15 -12.46 1.71
C HIS A 162 -0.09 -11.35 1.49
N PRO A 163 0.74 -10.98 2.48
CA PRO A 163 1.71 -9.88 2.35
C PRO A 163 2.69 -9.99 1.17
N SER A 164 3.04 -11.21 0.77
CA SER A 164 3.92 -11.47 -0.38
C SER A 164 3.19 -11.57 -1.73
N ALA A 165 1.85 -11.52 -1.73
CA ALA A 165 1.09 -11.64 -2.97
C ALA A 165 1.19 -10.34 -3.79
N PRO A 166 1.24 -10.44 -5.13
CA PRO A 166 1.14 -9.27 -6.00
C PRO A 166 -0.12 -8.48 -5.68
N PHE A 167 0.01 -7.15 -5.57
CA PHE A 167 -1.11 -6.25 -5.34
C PHE A 167 -1.95 -6.56 -4.07
N ALA A 168 -1.36 -7.20 -3.06
CA ALA A 168 -2.09 -7.61 -1.86
C ALA A 168 -2.80 -6.45 -1.14
N GLY A 169 -2.23 -5.24 -1.14
CA GLY A 169 -2.89 -4.05 -0.58
C GLY A 169 -4.20 -3.69 -1.30
N MET A 170 -4.24 -3.83 -2.63
CA MET A 170 -5.46 -3.65 -3.42
C MET A 170 -6.50 -4.72 -3.08
N MET A 171 -6.07 -5.99 -3.01
CA MET A 171 -6.98 -7.09 -2.66
C MET A 171 -7.54 -6.93 -1.24
N ARG A 172 -6.73 -6.48 -0.29
CA ARG A 172 -7.17 -6.17 1.09
C ARG A 172 -8.16 -5.01 1.13
N ALA A 173 -7.97 -3.97 0.33
CA ALA A 173 -8.94 -2.89 0.18
C ALA A 173 -10.30 -3.41 -0.35
N GLN A 174 -10.29 -4.26 -1.38
CA GLN A 174 -11.54 -4.85 -1.92
C GLN A 174 -12.31 -5.63 -0.84
N LEU A 175 -11.62 -6.42 -0.01
CA LEU A 175 -12.26 -7.17 1.07
C LEU A 175 -12.82 -6.27 2.17
N ARG A 176 -12.12 -5.18 2.53
CA ARG A 176 -12.64 -4.19 3.50
C ARG A 176 -13.87 -3.47 2.96
N HIS A 177 -13.87 -3.06 1.70
CA HIS A 177 -15.03 -2.41 1.09
C HIS A 177 -16.24 -3.35 1.02
N HIS A 178 -16.00 -4.65 0.83
CA HIS A 178 -17.07 -5.65 0.73
C HIS A 178 -17.60 -6.11 2.10
N PHE A 179 -16.72 -6.38 3.08
CA PHE A 179 -17.09 -6.96 4.38
C PHE A 179 -17.06 -5.98 5.57
N GLY A 180 -16.58 -4.76 5.38
CA GLY A 180 -16.43 -3.71 6.39
C GLY A 180 -14.98 -3.29 6.67
N ASP A 181 -14.79 -2.01 6.96
CA ASP A 181 -13.47 -1.40 7.22
C ASP A 181 -12.73 -2.02 8.43
N ASP A 182 -13.47 -2.55 9.40
CA ASP A 182 -12.97 -3.19 10.62
C ASP A 182 -12.53 -4.65 10.41
N LEU A 183 -12.53 -5.16 9.18
CA LEU A 183 -12.10 -6.52 8.87
C LEU A 183 -10.60 -6.73 9.20
N ARG A 184 -10.31 -7.76 9.99
CA ARG A 184 -8.92 -8.19 10.26
C ARG A 184 -8.35 -8.88 9.03
N LEU A 185 -7.24 -8.39 8.52
CA LEU A 185 -6.52 -8.94 7.37
C LEU A 185 -5.05 -9.23 7.70
N PRO A 186 -4.39 -10.19 7.01
CA PRO A 186 -4.96 -11.09 6.00
C PRO A 186 -5.91 -12.14 6.61
N LEU A 187 -6.91 -12.56 5.83
CA LEU A 187 -7.79 -13.68 6.15
C LEU A 187 -7.16 -14.99 5.69
N THR A 188 -7.44 -16.05 6.45
CA THR A 188 -7.09 -17.43 6.07
C THR A 188 -8.22 -18.08 5.27
N ALA A 189 -7.89 -19.14 4.51
CA ALA A 189 -8.91 -19.93 3.80
C ALA A 189 -9.93 -20.54 4.77
N GLN A 190 -9.50 -20.91 5.98
CA GLN A 190 -10.37 -21.47 7.02
C GLN A 190 -11.37 -20.43 7.57
N GLU A 191 -10.96 -19.17 7.73
CA GLU A 191 -11.85 -18.09 8.15
C GLU A 191 -12.89 -17.78 7.07
N LEU A 192 -12.46 -17.73 5.80
CA LEU A 192 -13.38 -17.55 4.67
C LEU A 192 -14.35 -18.73 4.53
N LEU A 193 -13.89 -19.96 4.75
CA LEU A 193 -14.74 -21.16 4.72
C LEU A 193 -15.74 -21.17 5.88
N THR A 194 -15.32 -20.70 7.05
CA THR A 194 -16.21 -20.51 8.21
C THR A 194 -17.29 -19.48 7.89
N TYR A 195 -16.91 -18.37 7.28
CA TYR A 195 -17.86 -17.37 6.79
C TYR A 195 -18.81 -17.95 5.75
N ALA A 196 -18.33 -18.67 4.74
CA ALA A 196 -19.16 -19.30 3.70
C ALA A 196 -20.22 -20.28 4.25
N ARG A 197 -20.04 -20.77 5.48
CA ARG A 197 -20.96 -21.67 6.21
C ARG A 197 -21.91 -20.94 7.16
N GLY A 198 -21.99 -19.61 7.09
CA GLY A 198 -22.84 -18.78 7.96
C GLY A 198 -22.13 -18.23 9.20
N GLY A 199 -20.82 -18.45 9.35
CA GLY A 199 -20.03 -17.91 10.47
C GLY A 199 -19.66 -16.44 10.30
N ALA A 200 -19.11 -15.84 11.35
CA ALA A 200 -18.62 -14.46 11.33
C ALA A 200 -17.15 -14.38 10.85
N LEU A 201 -16.78 -13.24 10.24
CA LEU A 201 -15.39 -12.89 9.94
C LEU A 201 -14.72 -12.18 11.14
N PRO A 202 -13.40 -12.32 11.31
CA PRO A 202 -12.65 -11.66 12.38
C PRO A 202 -12.60 -10.14 12.18
N ARG A 203 -12.71 -9.38 13.28
CA ARG A 203 -12.60 -7.92 13.31
C ARG A 203 -11.32 -7.47 14.02
N ALA A 204 -10.79 -6.32 13.63
CA ALA A 204 -9.56 -5.71 14.14
C ALA A 204 -9.81 -4.84 15.39
#